data_AF-A0A7S3G2G7-F1
#
_entry.id   AF-A0A7S3G2G7-F1
#
_cell.length_a   1.000
_cell.length_b   1.000
_cell.length_c   1.000
_cell.angle_alpha   90.00
_cell.angle_beta   90.00
_cell.angle_gamma   90.00
#
_symmetry.space_group_name_H-M   'P 1'
#
loop_
_entity.id
_entity.type
_entity.pdbx_description
1 polymer ?
#
loop_
_entity_poly.entity_id
_entity_poly.type
_entity_poly.pdbx_seq_one_letter_code
_entity_poly.pdbx_strand_id
1 'polypeptide(L)'
;KMEAAKKSFFSAAAFAVVGASANREKFGNKVLRALITTGKPVYPINPNSAEIEGQKAYPSLADLPESAKESGIAVSFVSPPAVSLASFPAAASLPPRALWFQPGASSGEVVEEAAKIGVDVLHDGPCVLVELNFHH
;
A
#
# COMPACT_ATOMS: atom_id res chain seq x y z
N LYS A 1 19.25 4.83 4.09
CA LYS A 1 18.43 3.77 3.43
C LYS A 1 16.94 3.98 3.70
N MET A 2 16.48 3.96 4.96
CA MET A 2 15.05 4.16 5.31
C MET A 2 14.47 5.51 4.84
N GLU A 3 15.13 6.63 5.12
CA GLU A 3 14.64 7.98 4.71
C GLU A 3 14.50 8.14 3.18
N ALA A 4 15.42 7.55 2.42
CA ALA A 4 15.34 7.57 0.95
C ALA A 4 14.15 6.75 0.45
N ALA A 5 13.90 5.58 1.04
CA ALA A 5 12.75 4.75 0.71
C ALA A 5 11.41 5.44 1.07
N LYS A 6 11.34 6.14 2.21
CA LYS A 6 10.15 6.94 2.57
C LYS A 6 9.91 8.05 1.56
N LYS A 7 10.96 8.79 1.19
CA LYS A 7 10.90 9.81 0.16
C LYS A 7 10.43 9.22 -1.17
N SER A 8 10.94 8.05 -1.55
CA SER A 8 10.53 7.31 -2.75
C SER A 8 9.03 6.98 -2.71
N PHE A 9 8.56 6.40 -1.60
CA PHE A 9 7.15 6.10 -1.37
C PHE A 9 6.27 7.34 -1.52
N PHE A 10 6.53 8.40 -0.76
CA PHE A 10 5.69 9.60 -0.79
C PHE A 10 5.84 10.42 -2.09
N SER A 11 6.88 10.19 -2.90
CA SER A 11 7.04 10.82 -4.22
C SER A 11 6.18 10.17 -5.32
N ALA A 12 5.61 8.99 -5.09
CA ALA A 12 4.76 8.29 -6.05
C ALA A 12 3.56 9.15 -6.51
N ALA A 13 3.10 8.94 -7.74
CA ALA A 13 1.97 9.71 -8.28
C ALA A 13 0.64 9.29 -7.64
N ALA A 14 0.56 8.05 -7.16
CA ALA A 14 -0.61 7.47 -6.52
C ALA A 14 -0.20 6.43 -5.46
N PHE A 15 -1.17 6.02 -4.65
CA PHE A 15 -1.01 4.97 -3.64
C PHE A 15 -2.01 3.82 -3.83
N ALA A 16 -1.61 2.60 -3.52
CA ALA A 16 -2.52 1.47 -3.30
C ALA A 16 -2.44 1.01 -1.85
N VAL A 17 -3.58 0.63 -1.26
CA VAL A 17 -3.65 0.12 0.12
C VAL A 17 -4.17 -1.31 0.12
N VAL A 18 -3.25 -2.27 0.23
CA VAL A 18 -3.56 -3.70 0.32
C VAL A 18 -4.00 -4.03 1.74
N GLY A 19 -5.20 -4.57 1.88
CA GLY A 19 -5.86 -4.76 3.17
C GLY A 19 -6.68 -3.54 3.63
N ALA A 20 -7.08 -2.67 2.70
CA ALA A 20 -8.01 -1.58 3.00
C ALA A 20 -9.34 -2.11 3.58
N SER A 21 -10.03 -1.33 4.40
CA SER A 21 -11.28 -1.77 5.03
C SER A 21 -12.35 -0.68 5.06
N ALA A 22 -13.61 -1.07 4.89
CA ALA A 22 -14.77 -0.22 5.16
C ALA A 22 -14.99 0.04 6.66
N ASN A 23 -14.40 -0.79 7.55
CA ASN A 23 -14.48 -0.57 8.98
C ASN A 23 -13.42 0.44 9.42
N ARG A 24 -13.87 1.62 9.88
CA ARG A 24 -13.03 2.74 10.32
C ARG A 24 -12.11 2.45 11.51
N GLU A 25 -12.44 1.46 12.33
CA GLU A 25 -11.59 1.04 13.45
C GLU A 25 -10.33 0.30 13.01
N LYS A 26 -10.37 -0.33 11.82
CA LYS A 26 -9.24 -1.13 11.32
C LYS A 26 -8.13 -0.24 10.76
N PHE A 27 -6.88 -0.65 10.99
CA PHE A 27 -5.70 0.06 10.48
C PHE A 27 -5.71 0.24 8.96
N GLY A 28 -6.22 -0.73 8.21
CA GLY A 28 -6.36 -0.60 6.75
C GLY A 28 -7.22 0.60 6.32
N ASN A 29 -8.26 0.93 7.10
CA ASN A 29 -9.05 2.15 6.85
C ASN A 29 -8.30 3.42 7.30
N LYS A 30 -7.68 3.38 8.47
CA LYS A 30 -6.91 4.52 9.01
C LYS A 30 -5.78 4.93 8.06
N VAL A 31 -5.03 3.96 7.54
CA VAL A 31 -3.97 4.17 6.55
C VAL A 31 -4.52 4.72 5.25
N LEU A 32 -5.66 4.20 4.78
CA LEU A 32 -6.35 4.74 3.60
C LEU A 32 -6.71 6.21 3.79
N ARG A 33 -7.38 6.57 4.88
CA ARG A 33 -7.75 7.96 5.17
C ARG A 33 -6.52 8.86 5.28
N ALA A 34 -5.45 8.39 5.92
CA ALA A 34 -4.19 9.13 6.01
C ALA A 34 -3.59 9.39 4.62
N LEU A 35 -3.56 8.41 3.73
CA LEU A 35 -3.03 8.61 2.38
C LEU A 35 -3.92 9.50 1.52
N ILE A 36 -5.24 9.48 1.74
CA ILE A 36 -6.18 10.39 1.05
C ILE A 36 -5.86 11.86 1.37
N THR A 37 -5.43 12.20 2.59
CA THR A 37 -5.11 13.59 2.95
C THR A 37 -3.92 14.16 2.19
N THR A 38 -3.09 13.32 1.56
CA THR A 38 -1.98 13.75 0.70
C THR A 38 -2.45 14.43 -0.60
N GLY A 39 -3.74 14.32 -0.94
CA GLY A 39 -4.32 14.89 -2.16
C GLY A 39 -3.98 14.10 -3.43
N LYS A 40 -3.30 12.96 -3.32
CA LYS A 40 -2.99 12.07 -4.45
C LYS A 40 -4.08 11.01 -4.63
N PRO A 41 -4.23 10.43 -5.84
CA PRO A 41 -5.09 9.26 -6.03
C PRO A 41 -4.71 8.11 -5.10
N VAL A 42 -5.71 7.52 -4.45
CA VAL A 42 -5.52 6.36 -3.56
C VAL A 42 -6.50 5.25 -3.93
N TYR A 43 -5.98 4.06 -4.15
CA TYR A 43 -6.73 2.89 -4.58
C TYR A 43 -6.82 1.85 -3.44
N PRO A 44 -8.00 1.70 -2.80
CA PRO A 44 -8.22 0.64 -1.82
C PRO A 44 -8.24 -0.73 -2.50
N ILE A 45 -7.48 -1.69 -1.96
CA ILE A 45 -7.52 -3.08 -2.42
C ILE A 45 -8.21 -3.95 -1.36
N ASN A 46 -9.41 -4.41 -1.68
CA ASN A 46 -10.25 -5.25 -0.85
C ASN A 46 -11.31 -5.98 -1.72
N PRO A 47 -11.31 -7.32 -1.79
CA PRO A 47 -12.28 -8.09 -2.58
C PRO A 47 -13.71 -8.06 -2.06
N ASN A 48 -13.92 -7.61 -0.82
CA ASN A 48 -15.21 -7.63 -0.14
C ASN A 48 -15.90 -6.25 -0.12
N SER A 49 -15.39 -5.27 -0.84
CA SER A 49 -15.97 -3.91 -0.86
C SER A 49 -15.81 -3.30 -2.25
N ALA A 50 -16.88 -2.69 -2.76
CA ALA A 50 -16.85 -1.98 -4.05
C ALA A 50 -16.39 -0.51 -3.89
N GLU A 51 -16.53 0.05 -2.69
CA GLU A 51 -16.14 1.42 -2.36
C GLU A 51 -15.72 1.51 -0.88
N ILE A 52 -14.71 2.31 -0.58
CA ILE A 52 -14.23 2.58 0.78
C ILE A 52 -13.83 4.06 0.86
N GLU A 53 -14.39 4.80 1.83
CA GLU A 53 -14.12 6.25 2.01
C GLU A 53 -14.33 7.09 0.72
N GLY A 54 -15.35 6.74 -0.07
CA GLY A 54 -15.65 7.42 -1.34
C GLY A 54 -14.70 7.07 -2.50
N GLN A 55 -13.73 6.18 -2.28
CA GLN A 55 -12.84 5.67 -3.32
C GLN A 55 -13.33 4.33 -3.83
N LYS A 56 -13.37 4.14 -5.16
CA LYS A 56 -13.64 2.84 -5.76
C LYS A 56 -12.60 1.83 -5.28
N ALA A 57 -13.07 0.72 -4.71
CA ALA A 57 -12.21 -0.36 -4.23
C ALA A 57 -12.08 -1.47 -5.27
N TYR A 58 -10.93 -2.14 -5.26
CA TYR A 58 -10.56 -3.15 -6.23
C TYR A 58 -10.27 -4.49 -5.55
N PRO A 59 -10.65 -5.63 -6.15
CA PRO A 59 -10.39 -6.93 -5.52
C PRO A 59 -8.90 -7.25 -5.37
N SER A 60 -8.09 -6.85 -6.35
CA SER A 60 -6.65 -7.05 -6.36
C SER A 60 -5.91 -5.88 -7.03
N LEU A 61 -4.58 -5.86 -6.87
CA LEU A 61 -3.72 -4.94 -7.62
C LEU A 61 -3.81 -5.14 -9.14
N ALA A 62 -4.15 -6.34 -9.61
CA ALA A 62 -4.31 -6.64 -11.03
C ALA A 62 -5.55 -5.97 -11.63
N ASP A 63 -6.55 -5.63 -10.82
CA ASP A 63 -7.80 -5.01 -11.26
C ASP A 63 -7.73 -3.48 -11.35
N LEU A 64 -6.58 -2.88 -10.97
CA LEU A 64 -6.37 -1.45 -11.08
C LEU A 64 -6.52 -0.95 -12.52
N PRO A 65 -7.05 0.28 -12.72
CA PRO A 65 -7.14 0.87 -14.05
C PRO A 65 -5.75 1.09 -14.63
N GLU A 66 -5.63 1.04 -15.95
CA GLU A 66 -4.35 1.15 -16.67
C GLU A 66 -3.60 2.45 -16.33
N SER A 67 -4.32 3.56 -16.17
CA SER A 67 -3.75 4.84 -15.72
C SER A 67 -3.05 4.75 -14.36
N ALA A 68 -3.56 3.94 -13.42
CA ALA A 68 -2.90 3.71 -12.14
C ALA A 68 -1.64 2.87 -12.32
N LYS A 69 -1.71 1.85 -13.18
CA LYS A 69 -0.60 0.94 -13.48
C LYS A 69 0.57 1.67 -14.14
N GLU A 70 0.34 2.70 -14.94
CA GLU A 70 1.40 3.44 -15.63
C GLU A 70 1.99 4.59 -14.80
N SER A 71 1.27 5.07 -13.78
CA SER A 71 1.60 6.32 -13.06
C SER A 71 2.79 6.25 -12.09
N GLY A 72 3.32 5.06 -11.79
CA GLY A 72 4.33 4.88 -10.74
C GLY A 72 3.71 4.99 -9.35
N ILE A 73 3.05 3.90 -8.93
CA ILE A 73 2.29 3.77 -7.69
C ILE A 73 3.18 3.32 -6.53
N ALA A 74 2.89 3.73 -5.30
CA ALA A 74 3.47 3.10 -4.10
C ALA A 74 2.42 2.26 -3.37
N VAL A 75 2.81 1.09 -2.86
CA VAL A 75 1.87 0.12 -2.28
C VAL A 75 2.10 0.01 -0.78
N SER A 76 1.07 0.31 0.02
CA SER A 76 1.05 0.09 1.46
C SER A 76 0.32 -1.21 1.80
N PHE A 77 1.02 -2.15 2.42
CA PHE A 77 0.46 -3.41 2.89
C PHE A 77 0.09 -3.30 4.37
N VAL A 78 -1.19 -3.53 4.67
CA VAL A 78 -1.73 -3.59 6.03
C VAL A 78 -2.35 -4.97 6.32
N SER A 79 -2.38 -5.85 5.32
CA SER A 79 -2.88 -7.22 5.42
C SER A 79 -1.88 -8.17 6.09
N PRO A 80 -2.34 -9.30 6.63
CA PRO A 80 -1.44 -10.34 7.14
C PRO A 80 -0.44 -10.84 6.08
N PRO A 81 0.74 -11.36 6.48
CA PRO A 81 1.82 -11.76 5.56
C PRO A 81 1.39 -12.68 4.40
N ALA A 82 0.52 -13.66 4.65
CA ALA A 82 0.03 -14.56 3.61
C ALA A 82 -0.70 -13.83 2.47
N VAL A 83 -1.45 -12.77 2.79
CA VAL A 83 -2.16 -11.94 1.80
C VAL A 83 -1.17 -11.04 1.06
N SER A 84 -0.15 -10.53 1.76
CA SER A 84 0.94 -9.75 1.15
C SER A 84 1.67 -10.58 0.08
N LEU A 85 2.06 -11.81 0.41
CA LEU A 85 2.73 -12.74 -0.52
C LEU A 85 1.88 -13.02 -1.77
N ALA A 86 0.59 -13.29 -1.59
CA ALA A 86 -0.32 -13.54 -2.71
C ALA A 86 -0.47 -12.34 -3.66
N SER A 87 -0.15 -11.13 -3.19
CA SER A 87 -0.24 -9.90 -3.99
C SER A 87 1.02 -9.61 -4.82
N PHE A 88 2.13 -10.32 -4.59
CA PHE A 88 3.43 -10.01 -5.22
C PHE A 88 3.49 -10.20 -6.73
N PRO A 89 2.89 -11.23 -7.34
CA PRO A 89 2.85 -11.31 -8.80
C PRO A 89 2.21 -10.08 -9.45
N ALA A 90 1.11 -9.61 -8.86
CA ALA A 90 0.44 -8.40 -9.33
C ALA A 90 1.27 -7.14 -9.03
N ALA A 91 1.88 -7.01 -7.84
CA ALA A 91 2.74 -5.89 -7.49
C ALA A 91 3.97 -5.78 -8.41
N ALA A 92 4.58 -6.91 -8.78
CA ALA A 92 5.73 -6.97 -9.69
C ALA A 92 5.35 -6.65 -11.15
N SER A 93 4.06 -6.77 -11.50
CA SER A 93 3.54 -6.41 -12.82
C SER A 93 3.18 -4.92 -12.92
N LEU A 94 3.17 -4.22 -11.78
CA LEU A 94 3.14 -2.77 -11.73
C LEU A 94 4.58 -2.24 -11.83
N PRO A 95 4.79 -0.95 -12.11
CA PRO A 95 6.04 -0.25 -11.84
C PRO A 95 5.95 0.41 -10.45
N PRO A 96 5.92 -0.35 -9.32
CA PRO A 96 5.78 0.29 -8.03
C PRO A 96 7.04 1.08 -7.71
N ARG A 97 6.89 2.28 -7.16
CA ARG A 97 8.05 3.05 -6.68
C ARG A 97 8.61 2.48 -5.39
N ALA A 98 7.71 2.03 -4.52
CA ALA A 98 8.05 1.49 -3.21
C ALA A 98 6.94 0.56 -2.69
N LEU A 99 7.33 -0.40 -1.86
CA LEU A 99 6.45 -1.28 -1.10
C LEU A 99 6.65 -0.98 0.39
N TRP A 100 5.59 -0.67 1.11
CA TRP A 100 5.65 -0.38 2.55
C TRP A 100 4.76 -1.33 3.33
N PHE A 101 5.38 -2.21 4.10
CA PHE A 101 4.71 -3.11 5.03
C PHE A 101 4.50 -2.38 6.36
N GLN A 102 3.25 -2.09 6.68
CA GLN A 102 2.88 -1.52 7.97
C GLN A 102 3.14 -2.55 9.10
N PRO A 103 3.28 -2.11 10.35
CA PRO A 103 3.51 -3.04 11.47
C PRO A 103 2.52 -4.20 11.50
N GLY A 104 3.03 -5.43 11.53
CA GLY A 104 2.24 -6.68 11.50
C GLY A 104 1.92 -7.22 10.10
N ALA A 105 2.28 -6.50 9.02
CA ALA A 105 2.10 -6.95 7.64
C ALA A 105 3.36 -7.60 7.02
N SER A 106 4.51 -7.55 7.72
CA SER A 106 5.78 -8.16 7.32
C SER A 106 6.04 -9.51 8.00
N SER A 107 6.83 -10.33 7.32
CA SER A 107 7.53 -11.51 7.83
C SER A 107 8.89 -11.58 7.11
N GLY A 108 9.82 -12.43 7.57
CA GLY A 108 11.10 -12.61 6.86
C GLY A 108 10.90 -12.98 5.39
N GLU A 109 10.01 -13.94 5.12
CA GLU A 109 9.62 -14.36 3.77
C GLU A 109 9.04 -13.22 2.92
N VAL A 110 8.12 -12.42 3.49
CA VAL A 110 7.53 -11.25 2.81
C VAL A 110 8.61 -10.26 2.37
N VAL A 111 9.59 -9.99 3.24
CA VAL A 111 10.67 -9.05 2.94
C VAL A 111 11.62 -9.61 1.88
N GLU A 112 11.97 -10.89 1.96
CA GLU A 112 12.84 -11.57 1.00
C GLU A 112 12.23 -11.60 -0.40
N GLU A 113 10.94 -11.95 -0.52
CA GLU A 113 10.24 -11.96 -1.80
C GLU A 113 10.02 -10.54 -2.35
N ALA A 114 9.69 -9.56 -1.50
CA ALA A 114 9.56 -8.16 -1.91
C ALA A 114 10.88 -7.60 -2.46
N ALA A 115 12.02 -7.98 -1.89
CA ALA A 115 13.34 -7.53 -2.35
C ALA A 115 13.66 -7.97 -3.78
N LYS A 116 13.08 -9.09 -4.26
CA LYS A 116 13.26 -9.60 -5.63
C LYS A 116 12.56 -8.75 -6.69
N ILE A 117 11.59 -7.93 -6.30
CA ILE A 117 10.85 -7.02 -7.19
C ILE A 117 11.75 -5.85 -7.65
N GLY A 118 12.85 -5.58 -6.94
CA GLY A 118 13.84 -4.57 -7.33
C GLY A 118 13.42 -3.12 -7.04
N VAL A 119 12.57 -2.92 -6.04
CA VAL A 119 12.05 -1.60 -5.64
C VAL A 119 12.36 -1.31 -4.18
N ASP A 120 12.19 -0.06 -3.74
CA ASP A 120 12.41 0.30 -2.34
C ASP A 120 11.39 -0.44 -1.45
N VAL A 121 11.88 -1.18 -0.46
CA VAL A 121 11.05 -1.91 0.51
C VAL A 121 11.21 -1.28 1.90
N LEU A 122 10.08 -0.89 2.50
CA LEU A 122 9.98 -0.41 3.88
C LEU A 122 9.27 -1.46 4.74
N HIS A 123 9.89 -1.85 5.84
CA HIS A 123 9.34 -2.76 6.84
C HIS A 123 9.98 -2.47 8.20
N ASP A 124 9.42 -3.02 9.28
CA ASP A 124 9.95 -2.95 10.66
C ASP A 124 10.30 -1.52 11.13
N GLY A 125 9.60 -0.53 10.57
CA GLY A 125 9.84 0.89 10.75
C GLY A 125 8.56 1.67 11.06
N PRO A 126 8.60 3.00 10.95
CA PRO A 126 7.46 3.84 11.30
C PRO A 126 6.25 3.56 10.40
N CYS A 127 5.07 3.77 10.96
CA CYS A 127 3.80 3.59 10.26
C CYS A 127 3.46 4.84 9.44
N VAL A 128 2.78 4.68 8.30
CA VAL A 128 2.25 5.80 7.49
C VAL A 128 1.46 6.80 8.35
N LEU A 129 0.73 6.32 9.36
CA LEU A 129 -0.03 7.17 10.28
C LEU A 129 0.87 8.13 11.08
N VAL A 130 2.02 7.63 11.53
CA VAL A 130 3.00 8.43 12.29
C VAL A 130 3.68 9.44 11.37
N GLU A 131 4.09 8.99 10.18
CA GLU A 131 4.80 9.82 9.20
C GLU A 131 3.95 10.97 8.65
N LEU A 132 2.64 10.79 8.57
CA LEU A 132 1.69 11.84 8.18
C LEU A 132 1.09 12.61 9.36
N ASN A 133 1.54 12.34 10.60
CA ASN A 133 0.95 12.88 11.82
C ASN A 133 -0.60 12.78 11.83
N PHE A 134 -1.12 11.63 11.42
CA PHE A 134 -2.55 11.42 11.22
C PHE A 134 -3.25 10.96 12.50
N HIS A 135 -4.07 11.84 13.06
CA HIS A 135 -4.92 11.56 14.22
C HIS A 135 -6.24 10.92 13.76
N HIS A 136 -6.61 9.79 14.36
CA HIS A 136 -7.64 8.89 13.82
C HIS A 136 -8.47 8.18 14.88
#